data_AF-M2PQY7-F1
#
_entry.id   AF-M2PQY7-F1
#
_cell.length_a   1.000
_cell.length_b   1.000
_cell.length_c   1.000
_cell.angle_alpha   90.00
_cell.angle_beta   90.00
_cell.angle_gamma   90.00
#
_symmetry.space_group_name_H-M   'P 1'
#
loop_
_entity.id
_entity.type
_entity.pdbx_description
1 polymer ?
#
loop_
_entity_poly.entity_id
_entity_poly.type
_entity_poly.pdbx_seq_one_letter_code
_entity_poly.pdbx_strand_id
1 'polypeptide(L)'
;MEDVCYFLVGKLEGTRERMKFIFPTYPCLQPSDTVAFRVSLAKYIETLRSSVLHPKGTPTNSSRSRSKGEIVDATAETAWWWKDVIVRKSLLEKCCGERFEKLMLALSTHVLLNEVLKSESHGQLPSDRPVGPSPLFCVSS
;
A
#
# COMPACT_ATOMS: atom_id res chain seq x y z
N MET A 1 1.68 -8.79 17.42
CA MET A 1 1.64 -8.82 15.93
C MET A 1 0.48 -7.97 15.43
N GLU A 2 -0.65 -8.09 16.11
CA GLU A 2 -1.95 -7.48 15.87
C GLU A 2 -1.84 -5.96 15.66
N ASP A 3 -1.17 -5.25 16.56
CA ASP A 3 -0.99 -3.79 16.46
C ASP A 3 -0.19 -3.36 15.21
N VAL A 4 0.86 -4.11 14.87
CA VAL A 4 1.69 -3.85 13.69
C VAL A 4 0.87 -4.05 12.42
N CYS A 5 0.13 -5.16 12.33
CA CYS A 5 -0.71 -5.44 11.17
C CYS A 5 -1.86 -4.44 11.05
N TYR A 6 -2.49 -4.07 12.17
CA TYR A 6 -3.53 -3.04 12.19
C TYR A 6 -2.96 -1.69 11.72
N PHE A 7 -1.77 -1.31 12.18
CA PHE A 7 -1.11 -0.09 11.73
C PHE A 7 -0.80 -0.10 10.22
N LEU A 8 -0.21 -1.19 9.71
CA LEU A 8 0.16 -1.31 8.29
C LEU A 8 -1.06 -1.27 7.37
N VAL A 9 -2.11 -2.02 7.70
CA VAL A 9 -3.36 -1.99 6.91
C VAL A 9 -4.03 -0.63 7.02
N GLY A 10 -3.93 0.03 8.17
CA GLY A 10 -4.40 1.41 8.36
C GLY A 10 -3.73 2.41 7.43
N LYS A 11 -2.45 2.22 7.14
CA LYS A 11 -1.71 3.03 6.16
C LYS A 11 -2.14 2.75 4.72
N LEU A 12 -2.43 1.49 4.39
CA LEU A 12 -2.90 1.11 3.06
C LEU A 12 -4.28 1.70 2.75
N GLU A 13 -5.26 1.48 3.63
CA GLU A 13 -6.65 1.92 3.41
C GLU A 13 -6.86 3.42 3.66
N GLY A 14 -6.00 4.05 4.47
CA GLY A 14 -6.01 5.48 4.78
C GLY A 14 -7.23 5.96 5.58
N THR A 15 -8.22 5.10 5.85
CA THR A 15 -9.52 5.44 6.43
C THR A 15 -9.80 4.57 7.64
N ARG A 16 -10.12 5.17 8.79
CA ARG A 16 -10.40 4.43 10.05
C ARG A 16 -11.68 3.60 9.97
N GLU A 17 -12.64 4.03 9.17
CA GLU A 17 -13.93 3.37 8.97
C GLU A 17 -13.75 2.02 8.25
N ARG A 18 -12.87 1.97 7.24
CA ARG A 18 -12.51 0.71 6.56
C ARG A 18 -11.79 -0.25 7.50
N MET A 19 -10.92 0.28 8.36
CA MET A 19 -10.23 -0.54 9.36
C MET A 19 -11.20 -1.22 10.33
N LYS A 20 -12.24 -0.50 10.78
CA LYS A 20 -13.31 -1.09 11.62
C LYS A 20 -14.12 -2.14 10.87
N PHE A 21 -14.28 -1.99 9.56
CA PHE A 21 -14.97 -2.98 8.73
C PHE A 21 -14.11 -4.25 8.53
N ILE A 22 -12.81 -4.09 8.29
CA ILE A 22 -11.88 -5.20 8.08
C ILE A 22 -11.58 -5.93 9.41
N PHE A 23 -11.41 -5.18 10.49
CA PHE A 23 -11.07 -5.68 11.83
C PHE A 23 -12.11 -5.22 12.88
N PRO A 24 -13.34 -5.75 12.85
CA PRO A 24 -14.40 -5.32 13.76
C PRO A 24 -14.14 -5.69 15.23
N THR A 25 -13.28 -6.69 15.46
CA THR A 25 -12.93 -7.21 16.79
C THR A 25 -11.62 -6.63 17.34
N TYR A 26 -11.11 -5.55 16.75
CA TYR A 26 -9.91 -4.86 17.23
C TYR A 26 -10.29 -3.63 18.09
N PRO A 27 -9.65 -3.39 19.25
CA PRO A 27 -8.53 -4.14 19.83
C PRO A 27 -8.95 -5.51 20.37
N CYS A 28 -8.07 -6.51 20.22
CA CYS A 28 -8.34 -7.86 20.66
C CYS A 28 -8.18 -7.96 22.19
N LEU A 29 -9.28 -8.13 22.93
CA LEU A 29 -9.27 -8.21 24.40
C LEU A 29 -9.22 -9.65 24.90
N GLN A 30 -9.72 -10.60 24.10
CA GLN A 30 -9.73 -12.01 24.43
C GLN A 30 -8.98 -12.85 23.37
N PRO A 31 -8.55 -14.07 23.73
CA PRO A 31 -7.90 -14.97 22.77
C PRO A 31 -8.76 -15.28 21.55
N SER A 32 -10.09 -15.36 21.71
CA SER A 32 -11.06 -15.51 20.61
C SER A 32 -10.98 -14.38 19.60
N ASP A 33 -10.86 -13.14 20.09
CA ASP A 33 -10.78 -11.94 19.24
C ASP A 33 -9.50 -11.93 18.42
N THR A 34 -8.42 -12.44 19.02
CA THR A 34 -7.12 -12.60 18.36
C THR A 34 -7.22 -13.62 17.22
N VAL A 35 -7.93 -14.72 17.41
CA VAL A 35 -8.17 -15.71 16.34
C VAL A 35 -9.03 -15.10 15.23
N ALA A 36 -10.09 -14.37 15.58
CA ALA A 36 -10.95 -13.69 14.62
C ALA A 36 -10.15 -12.65 13.80
N PHE A 37 -9.33 -11.84 14.47
CA PHE A 37 -8.44 -10.86 13.83
C PHE A 37 -7.49 -11.53 12.83
N ARG A 38 -6.83 -12.63 13.22
CA ARG A 38 -5.91 -13.39 12.34
C ARG A 38 -6.63 -13.96 11.12
N VAL A 39 -7.87 -14.42 11.27
CA VAL A 39 -8.68 -14.91 10.15
C VAL A 39 -9.01 -13.78 9.18
N SER A 40 -9.46 -12.63 9.68
CA SER A 40 -9.75 -11.46 8.86
C SER A 40 -8.49 -10.95 8.16
N LEU A 41 -7.36 -10.90 8.87
CA LEU A 41 -6.06 -10.49 8.32
C LEU A 41 -5.60 -11.42 7.19
N ALA A 42 -5.71 -12.75 7.37
CA ALA A 42 -5.37 -13.72 6.34
C ALA A 42 -6.17 -13.47 5.05
N LYS A 43 -7.49 -13.26 5.18
CA LYS A 43 -8.38 -12.99 4.05
C LYS A 43 -8.04 -11.67 3.37
N TYR A 44 -7.76 -10.62 4.14
CA TYR A 44 -7.39 -9.32 3.62
C TYR A 44 -6.10 -9.39 2.81
N ILE A 45 -5.03 -9.96 3.37
CA ILE A 45 -3.74 -10.03 2.69
C ILE A 45 -3.82 -10.95 1.46
N GLU A 46 -4.60 -12.04 1.51
CA GLU A 46 -4.78 -12.90 0.33
C GLU A 46 -5.54 -12.18 -0.80
N THR A 47 -6.53 -11.35 -0.44
CA THR A 47 -7.26 -10.51 -1.39
C THR A 47 -6.34 -9.48 -2.02
N LEU A 48 -5.51 -8.82 -1.21
CA LEU A 48 -4.52 -7.84 -1.66
C LEU A 48 -3.47 -8.48 -2.58
N ARG A 49 -2.95 -9.65 -2.20
CA ARG A 49 -2.04 -10.43 -3.04
C ARG A 49 -2.68 -10.78 -4.38
N SER A 50 -3.93 -11.23 -4.36
CA SER A 50 -4.66 -11.60 -5.58
C SER A 50 -4.90 -10.41 -6.49
N SER A 51 -5.26 -9.23 -5.95
CA SER A 51 -5.49 -8.04 -6.76
C SER A 51 -4.21 -7.51 -7.42
N VAL A 52 -3.06 -7.75 -6.78
CA VAL A 52 -1.75 -7.31 -7.27
C VAL A 52 -1.15 -8.31 -8.29
N LEU A 53 -1.25 -9.62 -8.04
CA LEU A 53 -0.73 -10.64 -8.96
C LEU A 53 -1.61 -10.86 -10.19
N HIS A 54 -2.91 -10.66 -10.03
CA HIS A 54 -3.89 -10.75 -11.10
C HIS A 54 -4.64 -9.43 -11.18
N PRO A 55 -4.02 -8.36 -11.70
CA PRO A 55 -4.77 -7.15 -12.03
C PRO A 55 -5.88 -7.60 -12.98
N LYS A 56 -7.14 -7.48 -12.55
CA LYS A 56 -8.30 -7.85 -13.37
C LYS A 56 -8.32 -6.94 -14.58
N GLY A 57 -7.65 -7.34 -15.66
CA GLY A 57 -7.91 -6.84 -17.00
C GLY A 57 -9.34 -7.24 -17.35
N THR A 58 -10.28 -6.30 -17.23
CA THR A 58 -11.63 -6.48 -17.77
C THR A 58 -11.55 -6.60 -19.29
N PRO A 59 -12.02 -7.70 -19.92
CA PRO A 59 -12.19 -7.74 -21.36
C PRO A 59 -13.58 -7.21 -21.75
N THR A 60 -13.60 -6.06 -22.45
CA THR A 60 -14.67 -5.55 -23.36
C THR A 60 -16.00 -5.14 -22.68
N ASN A 61 -16.67 -4.01 -22.93
CA ASN A 61 -16.90 -3.25 -24.16
C ASN A 61 -17.31 -1.80 -23.82
N SER A 62 -17.12 -0.92 -24.80
CA SER A 62 -17.68 0.44 -24.95
C SER A 62 -17.05 1.61 -24.14
N SER A 63 -16.20 2.32 -24.89
CA SER A 63 -16.20 3.77 -25.12
C SER A 63 -16.03 4.76 -23.95
N ARG A 64 -15.04 5.63 -24.19
CA ARG A 64 -14.80 7.00 -23.69
C ARG A 64 -13.94 7.17 -22.44
N SER A 65 -13.04 8.13 -22.64
CA SER A 65 -12.34 8.96 -21.68
C SER A 65 -10.90 8.56 -21.39
N ARG A 66 -10.04 9.47 -21.83
CA ARG A 66 -8.59 9.48 -21.76
C ARG A 66 -8.09 9.54 -20.30
N SER A 67 -6.85 9.07 -20.16
CA SER A 67 -5.83 9.47 -19.18
C SER A 67 -6.08 9.12 -17.70
N LYS A 68 -5.84 7.86 -17.35
CA LYS A 68 -5.29 7.43 -16.04
C LYS A 68 -4.74 5.98 -16.12
N GLY A 69 -3.89 5.71 -17.12
CA GLY A 69 -3.58 4.34 -17.56
C GLY A 69 -2.18 3.81 -17.24
N GLU A 70 -1.25 4.63 -16.73
CA GLU A 70 0.17 4.24 -16.71
C GLU A 70 0.67 3.71 -15.34
N ILE A 71 -0.09 3.94 -14.26
CA ILE A 71 0.33 3.56 -12.90
C ILE A 71 0.05 2.08 -12.60
N VAL A 72 -0.93 1.47 -13.28
CA VAL A 72 -1.38 0.09 -12.99
C VAL A 72 -0.42 -0.95 -13.59
N ASP A 73 0.24 -0.64 -14.71
CA ASP A 73 1.17 -1.56 -15.37
C ASP A 73 2.52 -1.61 -14.62
N ALA A 74 3.00 -0.46 -14.13
CA ALA A 74 4.19 -0.40 -13.28
C ALA A 74 4.01 -1.21 -11.98
N THR A 75 2.82 -1.19 -11.37
CA THR A 75 2.57 -1.99 -10.16
C THR A 75 2.60 -3.50 -10.39
N ALA A 76 2.30 -3.98 -11.59
CA ALA A 76 2.27 -5.41 -11.92
C ALA A 76 3.68 -6.01 -12.05
N GLU A 77 4.63 -5.28 -12.66
CA GLU A 77 6.05 -5.67 -12.66
C GLU A 77 6.72 -5.44 -11.30
N THR A 78 6.32 -4.37 -10.60
CA THR A 78 6.95 -4.00 -9.33
C THR A 78 6.60 -4.98 -8.21
N ALA A 79 5.47 -5.68 -8.25
CA ALA A 79 5.00 -6.53 -7.15
C ALA A 79 5.58 -7.96 -7.08
N TRP A 80 6.79 -8.18 -7.59
CA TRP A 80 7.44 -9.50 -7.60
C TRP A 80 7.55 -10.15 -6.22
N TRP A 81 7.64 -9.34 -5.15
CA TRP A 81 7.73 -9.83 -3.76
C TRP A 81 6.48 -10.61 -3.29
N TRP A 82 5.33 -10.49 -3.97
CA TRP A 82 4.12 -11.26 -3.62
C TRP A 82 4.10 -12.69 -4.21
N LYS A 83 4.99 -13.01 -5.17
CA LYS A 83 5.01 -14.31 -5.85
C LYS A 83 5.35 -15.45 -4.89
N ASP A 84 6.37 -15.26 -4.06
CA ASP A 84 6.89 -16.27 -3.11
C ASP A 84 6.19 -16.25 -1.74
N VAL A 85 5.27 -15.31 -1.54
CA VAL A 85 4.55 -15.14 -0.28
C VAL A 85 3.33 -16.05 -0.25
N ILE A 86 3.27 -16.88 0.78
CA ILE A 86 2.14 -17.79 1.01
C ILE A 86 1.33 -17.25 2.19
N VAL A 87 0.09 -16.84 1.94
CA VAL A 87 -0.83 -16.42 2.99
C VAL A 87 -1.65 -17.63 3.44
N ARG A 88 -1.43 -18.09 4.67
CA ARG A 88 -2.23 -19.16 5.29
C ARG A 88 -2.57 -18.80 6.72
N LYS A 89 -3.75 -19.21 7.17
CA LYS A 89 -4.20 -19.01 8.56
C LYS A 89 -3.20 -19.59 9.57
N SER A 90 -2.70 -20.80 9.32
CA SER A 90 -1.73 -21.48 10.19
C SER A 90 -0.39 -20.75 10.34
N LEU A 91 -0.03 -19.93 9.35
CA LEU A 91 1.18 -19.13 9.37
C LEU A 91 1.00 -17.89 10.26
N LEU A 92 -0.15 -17.22 10.19
CA LEU A 92 -0.51 -16.13 11.10
C LEU A 92 -0.83 -16.61 12.53
N GLU A 93 -1.18 -17.89 12.71
CA GLU A 93 -1.43 -18.45 14.04
C GLU A 93 -0.12 -18.62 14.84
N LYS A 94 0.94 -19.08 14.17
CA LYS A 94 2.26 -19.24 14.79
C LYS A 94 3.00 -17.93 15.01
N CYS A 95 2.75 -16.92 14.16
CA CYS A 95 3.40 -15.60 14.21
C CYS A 95 4.95 -15.68 14.24
N CYS A 96 5.55 -16.74 13.70
CA CYS A 96 6.99 -16.97 13.78
C CYS A 96 7.53 -17.73 12.57
N GLY A 97 8.83 -17.59 12.34
CA GLY A 97 9.58 -18.27 11.29
C GLY A 97 9.69 -17.48 9.99
N GLU A 98 10.61 -17.93 9.13
CA GLU A 98 11.02 -17.24 7.90
C GLU A 98 9.86 -16.91 6.97
N ARG A 99 8.85 -17.79 6.88
CA ARG A 99 7.67 -17.54 6.02
C ARG A 99 6.78 -16.42 6.55
N PHE A 100 6.66 -16.29 7.87
CA PHE A 100 5.92 -15.18 8.49
C PHE A 100 6.68 -13.87 8.34
N GLU A 101 7.99 -13.89 8.54
CA GLU A 101 8.85 -12.72 8.34
C GLU A 101 8.80 -12.22 6.89
N LYS A 102 8.89 -13.12 5.90
CA LYS A 102 8.71 -12.79 4.48
C LYS A 102 7.35 -12.16 4.18
N LEU A 103 6.27 -12.67 4.79
CA LEU A 103 4.94 -12.07 4.66
C LEU A 103 4.90 -10.64 5.22
N MET A 104 5.44 -10.42 6.42
CA MET A 104 5.48 -9.10 7.05
C MET A 104 6.34 -8.12 6.27
N LEU A 105 7.47 -8.57 5.73
CA LEU A 105 8.34 -7.77 4.88
C LEU A 105 7.62 -7.36 3.60
N ALA A 106 7.01 -8.32 2.90
CA ALA A 106 6.22 -8.06 1.69
C ALA A 106 5.08 -7.07 1.92
N LEU A 107 4.33 -7.22 3.01
CA LEU A 107 3.28 -6.27 3.39
C LEU A 107 3.85 -4.88 3.64
N SER A 108 4.96 -4.79 4.40
CA SER A 108 5.60 -3.50 4.72
C SER A 108 6.15 -2.81 3.47
N THR A 109 6.81 -3.55 2.58
CA THR A 109 7.29 -3.05 1.29
C THR A 109 6.14 -2.50 0.45
N HIS A 110 5.01 -3.23 0.40
CA HIS A 110 3.83 -2.78 -0.32
C HIS A 110 3.24 -1.49 0.28
N VAL A 111 3.19 -1.37 1.61
CA VAL A 111 2.75 -0.15 2.29
C VAL A 111 3.67 1.03 1.97
N LEU A 112 4.98 0.84 2.08
CA LEU A 112 5.97 1.89 1.83
C LEU A 112 5.89 2.40 0.39
N LEU A 113 5.79 1.50 -0.59
CA LEU A 113 5.66 1.90 -1.98
C LEU A 113 4.34 2.64 -2.25
N ASN A 114 3.24 2.20 -1.64
CA ASN A 114 1.97 2.93 -1.74
C ASN A 114 2.06 4.34 -1.13
N GLU A 115 2.75 4.50 0.00
CA GLU A 115 2.95 5.83 0.62
C GLU A 115 3.89 6.73 -0.20
N VAL A 116 4.95 6.17 -0.78
CA VAL A 116 5.86 6.91 -1.69
C VAL A 116 5.12 7.35 -2.96
N LEU A 117 4.30 6.49 -3.56
CA LEU A 117 3.50 6.86 -4.73
C LEU A 117 2.45 7.93 -4.40
N LYS A 118 1.87 7.91 -3.20
CA LYS A 118 0.97 8.98 -2.71
C LYS A 118 1.72 10.29 -2.50
N SER A 119 2.97 10.28 -2.06
CA SER A 119 3.73 11.51 -1.79
C SER A 119 4.17 12.21 -3.09
N GLU A 120 4.50 11.46 -4.14
CA GLU A 120 4.80 12.05 -5.46
C GLU A 120 3.62 12.81 -6.05
N SER A 121 2.39 12.44 -5.70
CA SER A 121 1.17 13.12 -6.15
C SER A 121 0.78 14.35 -5.29
N HIS A 122 1.51 14.63 -4.19
CA HIS A 122 1.40 15.87 -3.41
C HIS A 122 2.60 16.83 -3.62
N GLY A 123 3.55 16.45 -4.48
CA GLY A 123 4.77 17.19 -4.78
C GLY A 123 4.70 18.13 -5.98
N GLN A 124 3.53 18.60 -6.40
CA GLN A 124 3.47 19.70 -7.37
C GLN A 124 3.67 21.02 -6.63
N LEU A 125 4.95 21.31 -6.36
CA LEU A 125 5.40 22.63 -5.91
C LEU A 125 4.93 23.68 -6.95
N PRO A 126 4.32 24.80 -6.55
CA PRO A 126 4.01 25.88 -7.48
C PRO A 126 5.30 26.42 -8.07
N SER A 127 5.44 26.27 -9.39
CA SER A 127 6.43 26.96 -10.20
C SER A 127 6.05 28.43 -10.30
N ASP A 128 6.28 29.20 -9.24
CA ASP A 128 6.27 30.66 -9.28
C ASP A 128 7.44 31.17 -8.45
N ARG A 129 8.63 31.20 -9.07
CA ARG A 129 9.65 32.19 -8.68
C ARG A 129 9.52 33.37 -9.63
N PRO A 130 9.32 34.60 -9.12
CA PRO A 130 9.36 35.78 -9.97
C PRO A 130 10.78 35.94 -10.54
N VAL A 131 10.84 36.22 -11.83
CA VAL A 131 12.03 36.68 -12.54
C VAL A 131 12.41 38.04 -11.94
N GLY A 132 13.28 38.02 -10.92
CA GLY A 132 13.97 39.21 -10.45
C GLY A 132 15.12 39.52 -11.42
N PRO A 133 15.23 40.74 -11.95
CA PRO A 133 16.32 41.10 -12.84
C PRO A 133 17.64 41.12 -12.07
N SER A 134 18.67 40.54 -12.69
CA SER A 134 20.05 40.47 -12.23
C SER A 134 20.60 41.83 -11.78
N PRO A 135 21.48 41.88 -10.77
CA PRO A 135 22.23 43.09 -10.46
C PRO A 135 23.28 43.31 -11.56
N LEU A 136 23.18 44.45 -12.24
CA LEU A 136 24.21 44.98 -13.13
C LEU A 136 25.50 45.21 -12.32
N PHE A 137 26.48 44.34 -12.54
CA PHE A 137 27.89 44.66 -12.35
C PHE A 137 28.24 45.79 -13.34
N CYS A 138 28.51 46.99 -12.82
CA CYS A 138 29.32 47.99 -13.52
C CYS A 138 30.58 48.24 -12.69
N VAL A 139 31.67 47.66 -13.19
CA VAL A 139 33.06 48.01 -12.89
C VAL A 139 33.53 49.05 -13.92
N SER A 140 34.47 49.90 -13.52
CA SER A 140 35.27 50.89 -14.30
C SER A 140 34.75 52.33 -14.16
N SER A 141 35.54 53.36 -13.86
CA SER A 141 37.00 53.54 -13.69
C SER A 141 37.24 54.77 -12.80
#